data_AF-A0A7C0WFT9-F1
#
_entry.id   AF-A0A7C0WFT9-F1
#
_cell.length_a   1.000
_cell.length_b   1.000
_cell.length_c   1.000
_cell.angle_alpha   90.00
_cell.angle_beta   90.00
_cell.angle_gamma   90.00
#
_symmetry.space_group_name_H-M   'P 1'
#
loop_
_entity.id
_entity.type
_entity.pdbx_description
1 polymer ?
#
loop_
_entity_poly.entity_id
_entity_poly.type
_entity_poly.pdbx_seq_one_letter_code
_entity_poly.pdbx_strand_id
1 'polypeptide(L)'
;MQSDKQAENRKKTKRKAGRRPAGPFDLCDNETYRDWRAAKLAASPASVSELVVEISDLATPGEAERAALISLCRKANMAIYTSRPSQTGDGRVRDDLRSFARALGLHRVERHRSAADDGIVAIEVAGDGSRKGYIPYSDRPLSWHTDGYYNGPADRIGALVLHCVREADEGGESGLLDPEIAYIRLRDENPDFIAAFMHAEAMTIPANVEDNGKVRAPSTGPVFAVDPRTGKLNMRYSARGRNIVWRDDPDTLAAVHFLASILANGDRYIFRHKFAPGQGLICNNVLHNRTGFKNPAALSGRGNRLLYRLRYPERIAGTG
;
A
#
# COMPACT_ATOMS: atom_id res chain seq x y z
N MET A 1 1.63 -52.92 18.77
CA MET A 1 1.13 -52.47 17.44
C MET A 1 0.24 -51.22 17.47
N GLN A 2 0.02 -50.59 18.63
CA GLN A 2 -0.77 -49.35 18.77
C GLN A 2 0.08 -48.16 19.29
N SER A 3 1.29 -48.43 19.78
CA SER A 3 2.29 -47.43 20.21
C SER A 3 3.09 -46.83 19.04
N ASP A 4 3.36 -47.61 17.99
CA ASP A 4 4.22 -47.16 16.88
C ASP A 4 3.50 -46.22 15.90
N LYS A 5 2.17 -46.35 15.77
CA LYS A 5 1.34 -45.43 14.97
C LYS A 5 1.21 -44.04 15.61
N GLN A 6 1.42 -43.90 16.91
CA GLN A 6 1.43 -42.59 17.59
C GLN A 6 2.79 -41.88 17.48
N ALA A 7 3.89 -42.62 17.38
CA ALA A 7 5.21 -42.07 17.10
C ALA A 7 5.34 -41.58 15.65
N GLU A 8 4.69 -42.27 14.71
CA GLU A 8 4.69 -41.90 13.29
C GLU A 8 3.78 -40.69 12.99
N ASN A 9 2.70 -40.49 13.77
CA ASN A 9 1.87 -39.28 13.69
C ASN A 9 2.49 -38.05 14.36
N ARG A 10 3.41 -38.21 15.32
CA ARG A 10 4.20 -37.09 15.88
C ARG A 10 5.33 -36.59 14.96
N LYS A 11 5.66 -37.34 13.90
CA LYS A 11 6.63 -36.90 12.86
C LYS A 11 5.98 -36.14 11.69
N LYS A 12 4.64 -36.12 11.57
CA LYS A 12 3.92 -35.43 10.47
C LYS A 12 3.38 -34.04 10.81
N THR A 13 3.63 -33.53 12.01
CA THR A 13 3.30 -32.14 12.42
C THR A 13 4.54 -31.29 12.69
N LYS A 14 5.62 -31.50 11.93
CA LYS A 14 6.49 -30.37 11.60
C LYS A 14 5.71 -29.49 10.61
N ARG A 15 4.90 -28.57 11.15
CA ARG A 15 4.53 -27.33 10.45
C ARG A 15 5.78 -26.88 9.70
N LYS A 16 5.72 -26.69 8.38
CA LYS A 16 6.79 -26.03 7.63
C LYS A 16 7.07 -24.73 8.37
N ALA A 17 8.10 -24.69 9.20
CA ALA A 17 8.59 -23.46 9.77
C ALA A 17 8.92 -22.60 8.54
N GLY A 18 8.14 -21.54 8.33
CA GLY A 18 8.45 -20.56 7.30
C GLY A 18 9.91 -20.19 7.46
N ARG A 19 10.65 -20.12 6.34
CA ARG A 19 12.05 -19.71 6.35
C ARG A 19 12.15 -18.43 7.19
N ARG A 20 12.99 -18.44 8.23
CA ARG A 20 13.22 -17.25 9.06
C ARG A 20 13.57 -16.08 8.14
N PRO A 21 13.00 -14.88 8.37
CA PRO A 21 13.42 -13.69 7.65
C PRO A 21 14.93 -13.50 7.85
N ALA A 22 15.63 -13.06 6.81
CA ALA A 22 17.06 -12.82 6.84
C ALA A 22 17.35 -11.30 6.81
N GLY A 23 18.56 -10.92 7.21
CA GLY A 23 19.01 -9.54 7.22
C GLY A 23 18.28 -8.69 8.27
N PRO A 24 17.95 -7.41 8.00
CA PRO A 24 17.46 -6.48 9.01
C PRO A 24 16.07 -6.82 9.56
N PHE A 25 15.41 -7.83 9.00
CA PHE A 25 14.09 -8.31 9.43
C PHE A 25 14.17 -9.57 10.31
N ASP A 26 15.37 -10.13 10.53
CA ASP A 26 15.57 -11.14 11.59
C ASP A 26 15.55 -10.44 12.96
N LEU A 27 14.67 -10.89 13.85
CA LEU A 27 14.54 -10.35 15.21
C LEU A 27 15.68 -10.78 16.13
N CYS A 28 16.43 -11.83 15.77
CA CYS A 28 17.61 -12.25 16.51
C CYS A 28 18.88 -11.49 16.09
N ASP A 29 18.87 -10.82 14.93
CA ASP A 29 20.01 -10.06 14.41
C ASP A 29 19.79 -8.56 14.65
N ASN A 30 20.21 -8.10 15.82
CA ASN A 30 20.08 -6.70 16.21
C ASN A 30 21.16 -5.80 15.60
N GLU A 31 22.31 -6.33 15.23
CA GLU A 31 23.40 -5.55 14.63
C GLU A 31 23.01 -5.12 13.21
N THR A 32 22.64 -6.09 12.37
CA THR A 32 22.18 -5.81 10.99
C THR A 32 20.96 -4.87 10.99
N TYR A 33 20.04 -5.03 11.94
CA TYR A 33 18.91 -4.12 12.09
C TYR A 33 19.36 -2.68 12.39
N ARG A 34 20.29 -2.48 13.33
CA ARG A 34 20.75 -1.14 13.73
C ARG A 34 21.43 -0.42 12.58
N ASP A 35 22.28 -1.12 11.82
CA ASP A 35 22.98 -0.56 10.67
C ASP A 35 22.01 -0.19 9.55
N TRP A 36 21.10 -1.12 9.20
CA TRP A 36 20.07 -0.87 8.21
C TRP A 36 19.16 0.28 8.62
N ARG A 37 18.71 0.32 9.87
CA ARG A 37 17.88 1.39 10.43
C ARG A 37 18.59 2.74 10.31
N ALA A 38 19.86 2.83 10.72
CA ALA A 38 20.62 4.06 10.63
C ALA A 38 20.72 4.55 9.18
N ALA A 39 21.08 3.66 8.25
CA ALA A 39 21.16 3.98 6.83
C ALA A 39 19.80 4.39 6.24
N LYS A 40 18.72 3.68 6.59
CA LYS A 40 17.35 3.96 6.13
C LYS A 40 16.88 5.34 6.61
N LEU A 41 17.06 5.65 7.89
CA LEU A 41 16.64 6.93 8.46
C LEU A 41 17.46 8.10 7.93
N ALA A 42 18.76 7.91 7.67
CA ALA A 42 19.64 8.93 7.11
C ALA A 42 19.37 9.20 5.62
N ALA A 43 18.99 8.18 4.85
CA ALA A 43 18.69 8.32 3.42
C ALA A 43 17.23 8.72 3.13
N SER A 44 16.36 8.74 4.16
CA SER A 44 14.94 9.05 4.00
C SER A 44 14.75 10.55 3.66
N PRO A 45 13.84 10.88 2.73
CA PRO A 45 13.50 12.26 2.43
C PRO A 45 13.08 13.05 3.67
N ALA A 46 13.48 14.31 3.77
CA ALA A 46 13.09 15.18 4.88
C ALA A 46 11.78 15.94 4.61
N SER A 47 11.36 16.01 3.34
CA SER A 47 10.21 16.79 2.90
C SER A 47 9.48 16.13 1.72
N VAL A 48 8.22 16.54 1.50
CA VAL A 48 7.44 16.08 0.33
C VAL A 48 8.11 16.50 -0.99
N SER A 49 8.73 17.68 -1.04
CA SER A 49 9.42 18.18 -2.24
C SER A 49 10.56 17.27 -2.70
N GLU A 50 11.25 16.59 -1.77
CA GLU A 50 12.30 15.62 -2.09
C GLU A 50 11.76 14.29 -2.67
N LEU A 51 10.44 14.07 -2.59
CA LEU A 51 9.79 12.92 -3.22
C LEU A 51 9.32 13.22 -4.65
N VAL A 52 9.38 14.46 -5.11
CA VAL A 52 8.81 14.87 -6.40
C VAL A 52 9.82 14.68 -7.53
N VAL A 53 9.38 14.05 -8.62
CA VAL A 53 10.10 13.91 -9.89
C VAL A 53 9.27 14.46 -11.03
N GLU A 54 9.84 15.38 -11.79
CA GLU A 54 9.25 15.88 -13.03
C GLU A 54 9.36 14.81 -14.13
N ILE A 55 8.25 14.53 -14.80
CA ILE A 55 8.16 13.57 -15.90
C ILE A 55 7.66 14.30 -17.14
N SER A 56 8.50 14.34 -18.16
CA SER A 56 8.23 15.07 -19.40
C SER A 56 7.08 14.45 -20.20
N ASP A 57 7.05 13.12 -20.27
CA ASP A 57 6.02 12.33 -20.96
C ASP A 57 5.76 11.01 -20.22
N LEU A 58 4.53 10.80 -19.75
CA LEU A 58 4.13 9.55 -19.08
C LEU A 58 4.13 8.36 -20.04
N ALA A 59 3.88 8.57 -21.33
CA ALA A 59 3.89 7.48 -22.30
C ALA A 59 5.31 6.93 -22.50
N THR A 60 6.32 7.81 -22.43
CA THR A 60 7.72 7.48 -22.70
C THR A 60 8.69 8.15 -21.70
N PRO A 61 8.62 7.80 -20.39
CA PRO A 61 9.47 8.45 -19.39
C PRO A 61 10.95 8.18 -19.71
N GLY A 62 11.78 9.22 -19.65
CA GLY A 62 13.20 9.16 -19.96
C GLY A 62 14.00 8.29 -18.98
N GLU A 63 15.23 7.93 -19.34
CA GLU A 63 16.07 7.08 -18.49
C GLU A 63 16.39 7.72 -17.13
N ALA A 64 16.78 8.98 -17.13
CA ALA A 64 17.07 9.73 -15.91
C ALA A 64 15.82 9.87 -15.01
N GLU A 65 14.66 10.12 -15.60
CA GLU A 65 13.37 10.20 -14.91
C GLU A 65 13.03 8.87 -14.22
N ARG A 66 13.15 7.75 -14.94
CA ARG A 66 12.95 6.40 -14.37
C ARG A 66 13.94 6.10 -13.25
N ALA A 67 15.22 6.43 -13.45
CA ALA A 67 16.25 6.21 -12.44
C ALA A 67 15.99 7.01 -11.16
N ALA A 68 15.51 8.25 -11.28
CA ALA A 68 15.12 9.08 -10.14
C ALA A 68 13.94 8.47 -9.37
N LEU A 69 12.87 8.06 -10.06
CA LEU A 69 11.72 7.39 -9.46
C LEU A 69 12.13 6.11 -8.72
N ILE A 70 12.96 5.27 -9.35
CA ILE A 70 13.45 4.02 -8.75
C ILE A 70 14.33 4.31 -7.53
N SER A 71 15.20 5.31 -7.60
CA SER A 71 16.06 5.73 -6.48
C SER A 71 15.23 6.15 -5.26
N LEU A 72 14.19 6.97 -5.46
CA LEU A 72 13.27 7.35 -4.39
C LEU A 72 12.48 6.15 -3.85
N CYS A 73 11.98 5.27 -4.73
CA CYS A 73 11.28 4.06 -4.30
C CYS A 73 12.17 3.08 -3.53
N ARG A 74 13.50 3.05 -3.79
CA ARG A 74 14.46 2.30 -2.95
C ARG A 74 14.60 2.92 -1.56
N LYS A 75 14.67 4.24 -1.48
CA LYS A 75 14.91 4.98 -0.23
C LYS A 75 13.66 5.05 0.66
N ALA A 76 12.49 5.29 0.08
CA ALA A 76 11.26 5.64 0.79
C ALA A 76 10.04 4.78 0.40
N ASN A 77 10.21 3.74 -0.41
CA ASN A 77 9.12 2.95 -1.00
C ASN A 77 8.12 3.73 -1.86
N MET A 78 8.37 5.02 -2.15
CA MET A 78 7.48 5.87 -2.91
C MET A 78 8.22 6.99 -3.65
N ALA A 79 7.57 7.51 -4.69
CA ALA A 79 7.88 8.78 -5.33
C ALA A 79 6.57 9.45 -5.78
N ILE A 80 6.54 10.78 -5.71
CA ILE A 80 5.52 11.59 -6.34
C ILE A 80 6.05 12.00 -7.70
N TYR A 81 5.25 11.83 -8.74
CA TYR A 81 5.59 12.37 -10.05
C TYR A 81 4.66 13.52 -10.40
N THR A 82 5.17 14.40 -11.24
CA THR A 82 4.40 15.48 -11.83
C THR A 82 4.64 15.46 -13.32
N SER A 83 3.57 15.34 -14.09
CA SER A 83 3.59 15.40 -15.54
C SER A 83 2.74 16.57 -15.99
N ARG A 84 3.05 17.12 -17.15
CA ARG A 84 2.16 18.10 -17.78
C ARG A 84 0.77 17.46 -17.96
N PRO A 85 -0.32 18.16 -17.60
CA PRO A 85 -1.65 17.65 -17.87
C PRO A 85 -1.77 17.31 -19.36
N SER A 86 -2.19 16.08 -19.65
CA SER A 86 -2.51 15.69 -21.02
C SER A 86 -3.57 16.66 -21.56
N GLN A 87 -3.24 17.41 -22.62
CA GLN A 87 -4.20 18.28 -23.30
C GLN A 87 -5.30 17.49 -24.03
N THR A 88 -5.08 16.19 -24.20
CA THR A 88 -5.99 15.23 -24.83
C THR A 88 -6.79 14.48 -23.76
N GLY A 89 -8.09 14.28 -24.00
CA GLY A 89 -9.04 13.79 -22.97
C GLY A 89 -8.70 12.47 -22.27
N ASP A 90 -9.52 12.14 -21.27
CA ASP A 90 -9.40 11.05 -20.28
C ASP A 90 -8.88 9.69 -20.81
N GLY A 91 -9.23 9.32 -22.05
CA GLY A 91 -8.80 8.05 -22.68
C GLY A 91 -7.29 7.94 -22.90
N ARG A 92 -6.61 9.04 -23.28
CA ARG A 92 -5.16 9.01 -23.55
C ARG A 92 -4.34 8.87 -22.27
N VAL A 93 -4.76 9.54 -21.20
CA VAL A 93 -4.13 9.46 -19.88
C VAL A 93 -4.08 8.02 -19.37
N ARG A 94 -5.13 7.23 -19.62
CA ARG A 94 -5.17 5.81 -19.23
C ARG A 94 -4.09 4.98 -19.92
N ASP A 95 -3.88 5.20 -21.22
CA ASP A 95 -2.83 4.52 -21.98
C ASP A 95 -1.44 4.95 -21.53
N ASP A 96 -1.26 6.26 -21.34
CA ASP A 96 0.00 6.84 -20.88
C ASP A 96 0.39 6.28 -19.49
N LEU A 97 -0.57 6.14 -18.57
CA LEU A 97 -0.34 5.53 -17.25
C LEU A 97 0.05 4.05 -17.33
N ARG A 98 -0.51 3.29 -18.29
CA ARG A 98 -0.12 1.89 -18.49
C ARG A 98 1.31 1.80 -19.03
N SER A 99 1.67 2.67 -19.96
CA SER A 99 3.03 2.75 -20.49
C SER A 99 4.03 3.19 -19.42
N PHE A 100 3.69 4.21 -18.63
CA PHE A 100 4.46 4.66 -17.47
C PHE A 100 4.76 3.51 -16.49
N ALA A 101 3.72 2.76 -16.09
CA ALA A 101 3.87 1.63 -15.19
C ALA A 101 4.74 0.50 -15.79
N ARG A 102 4.56 0.18 -17.08
CA ARG A 102 5.39 -0.81 -17.78
C ARG A 102 6.85 -0.41 -17.84
N ALA A 103 7.15 0.88 -18.03
CA ALA A 103 8.51 1.40 -18.02
C ALA A 103 9.23 1.22 -16.66
N LEU A 104 8.45 0.99 -15.59
CA LEU A 104 8.93 0.69 -14.25
C LEU A 104 8.82 -0.80 -13.88
N GLY A 105 8.60 -1.66 -14.89
CA GLY A 105 8.52 -3.12 -14.74
C GLY A 105 7.19 -3.64 -14.18
N LEU A 106 6.12 -2.83 -14.22
CA LEU A 106 4.80 -3.20 -13.76
C LEU A 106 3.91 -3.58 -14.95
N HIS A 107 3.76 -4.88 -15.20
CA HIS A 107 3.13 -5.40 -16.41
C HIS A 107 1.73 -5.98 -16.15
N ARG A 108 1.50 -6.54 -14.95
CA ARG A 108 0.27 -7.27 -14.62
C ARG A 108 -0.64 -6.42 -13.75
N VAL A 109 -1.52 -5.63 -14.38
CA VAL A 109 -2.53 -4.89 -13.64
C VAL A 109 -3.49 -5.89 -12.97
N GLU A 110 -3.73 -5.72 -11.68
CA GLU A 110 -4.67 -6.54 -10.91
C GLU A 110 -6.09 -6.37 -11.48
N ARG A 111 -6.73 -7.49 -11.80
CA ARG A 111 -8.15 -7.51 -12.17
C ARG A 111 -9.01 -7.39 -10.92
N HIS A 112 -9.31 -6.15 -10.54
CA HIS A 112 -10.21 -5.85 -9.42
C HIS A 112 -11.64 -5.62 -9.90
N ARG A 113 -12.64 -5.98 -9.09
CA ARG A 113 -14.07 -5.82 -9.42
C ARG A 113 -14.50 -4.41 -9.83
N SER A 114 -13.78 -3.39 -9.36
CA SER A 114 -14.09 -1.99 -9.65
C SER A 114 -13.26 -1.40 -10.80
N ALA A 115 -12.33 -2.18 -11.36
CA ALA A 115 -11.54 -1.78 -12.51
C ALA A 115 -12.38 -1.84 -13.78
N ALA A 116 -12.09 -0.96 -14.74
CA ALA A 116 -12.57 -1.14 -16.10
C ALA A 116 -11.77 -2.25 -16.80
N ASP A 117 -12.10 -2.55 -18.05
CA ASP A 117 -11.46 -3.62 -18.84
C ASP A 117 -9.94 -3.42 -19.00
N ASP A 118 -9.47 -2.18 -18.83
CA ASP A 118 -8.07 -1.79 -18.83
C ASP A 118 -7.33 -2.05 -17.51
N GLY A 119 -8.03 -2.48 -16.45
CA GLY A 119 -7.49 -2.66 -15.10
C GLY A 119 -7.41 -1.37 -14.28
N ILE A 120 -7.81 -0.23 -14.84
CA ILE A 120 -7.73 1.09 -14.20
C ILE A 120 -9.03 1.39 -13.47
N VAL A 121 -8.90 1.80 -12.21
CA VAL A 121 -10.02 2.21 -11.37
C VAL A 121 -10.13 3.75 -11.38
N ALA A 122 -11.28 4.26 -11.80
CA ALA A 122 -11.65 5.66 -11.61
C ALA A 122 -12.19 5.87 -10.19
N ILE A 123 -11.47 6.63 -9.37
CA ILE A 123 -11.84 7.02 -8.01
C ILE A 123 -12.48 8.41 -8.08
N GLU A 124 -13.81 8.39 -8.19
CA GLU A 124 -14.68 9.57 -8.22
C GLU A 124 -15.88 9.32 -7.31
N VAL A 125 -16.52 10.37 -6.80
CA VAL A 125 -17.70 10.23 -5.95
C VAL A 125 -18.82 9.59 -6.74
N ALA A 126 -19.28 8.42 -6.30
CA ALA A 126 -20.35 7.67 -6.96
C ALA A 126 -21.72 8.11 -6.43
N GLY A 127 -22.61 8.59 -7.31
CA GLY A 127 -24.01 8.90 -6.96
C GLY A 127 -24.90 7.65 -6.90
N ASP A 128 -24.60 6.64 -7.72
CA ASP A 128 -25.35 5.41 -7.94
C ASP A 128 -24.45 4.19 -8.27
N GLY A 129 -25.06 3.01 -8.43
CA GLY A 129 -24.38 1.76 -8.86
C GLY A 129 -23.64 0.97 -7.77
N SER A 130 -22.95 -0.10 -8.18
CA SER A 130 -22.25 -1.08 -7.31
C SER A 130 -21.05 -0.51 -6.54
N ARG A 131 -20.66 0.74 -6.81
CA ARG A 131 -19.60 1.47 -6.11
C ARG A 131 -20.14 2.32 -4.96
N LYS A 132 -21.46 2.54 -4.91
CA LYS A 132 -22.15 3.30 -3.87
C LYS A 132 -21.93 2.67 -2.50
N GLY A 133 -21.61 3.49 -1.50
CA GLY A 133 -21.38 3.06 -0.12
C GLY A 133 -19.94 2.65 0.21
N TYR A 134 -19.07 2.45 -0.79
CA TYR A 134 -17.64 2.22 -0.54
C TYR A 134 -16.90 3.55 -0.35
N ILE A 135 -16.26 3.73 0.80
CA ILE A 135 -15.55 4.97 1.21
C ILE A 135 -14.62 5.55 0.13
N PRO A 136 -13.84 4.76 -0.64
CA PRO A 136 -13.00 5.34 -1.70
C PRO A 136 -13.76 6.20 -2.72
N TYR A 137 -15.06 5.93 -2.92
CA TYR A 137 -15.99 6.59 -3.85
C TYR A 137 -16.97 7.53 -3.14
N SER A 138 -16.62 8.03 -1.95
CA SER A 138 -17.32 9.12 -1.27
C SER A 138 -16.37 10.27 -0.95
N ASP A 139 -16.92 11.35 -0.44
CA ASP A 139 -16.25 12.58 0.03
C ASP A 139 -15.70 12.48 1.47
N ARG A 140 -15.99 11.36 2.14
CA ARG A 140 -15.56 11.08 3.51
C ARG A 140 -14.06 10.78 3.60
N PRO A 141 -13.43 11.00 4.76
CA PRO A 141 -12.06 10.60 4.99
C PRO A 141 -11.89 9.09 4.80
N LEU A 142 -10.75 8.70 4.22
CA LEU A 142 -10.35 7.32 4.05
C LEU A 142 -9.25 6.99 5.05
N SER A 143 -9.52 6.09 5.98
CA SER A 143 -8.57 5.66 7.01
C SER A 143 -7.28 5.10 6.41
N TRP A 144 -6.21 5.12 7.20
CA TRP A 144 -4.92 4.51 6.86
C TRP A 144 -5.06 3.05 6.43
N HIS A 145 -4.45 2.69 5.31
CA HIS A 145 -4.43 1.32 4.79
C HIS A 145 -3.28 1.14 3.80
N THR A 146 -2.97 -0.11 3.46
CA THR A 146 -2.28 -0.47 2.22
C THR A 146 -3.28 -1.04 1.23
N ASP A 147 -3.03 -0.91 -0.06
CA ASP A 147 -3.98 -1.36 -1.07
C ASP A 147 -3.98 -2.90 -1.19
N GLY A 148 -5.15 -3.49 -1.40
CA GLY A 148 -5.31 -4.94 -1.42
C GLY A 148 -5.25 -5.62 -0.04
N TYR A 149 -5.45 -4.89 1.06
CA TYR A 149 -5.42 -5.48 2.42
C TYR A 149 -6.43 -6.62 2.65
N TYR A 150 -7.47 -6.74 1.83
CA TYR A 150 -8.44 -7.84 1.87
C TYR A 150 -8.00 -9.08 1.08
N ASN A 151 -6.94 -8.99 0.28
CA ASN A 151 -6.37 -10.11 -0.46
C ASN A 151 -5.66 -11.07 0.50
N GLY A 152 -5.60 -12.35 0.14
CA GLY A 152 -4.77 -13.32 0.85
C GLY A 152 -3.28 -13.10 0.56
N PRO A 153 -2.36 -13.71 1.34
CA PRO A 153 -0.92 -13.54 1.14
C PRO A 153 -0.40 -13.90 -0.27
N ALA A 154 -1.10 -14.79 -0.98
CA ALA A 154 -0.76 -15.19 -2.35
C ALA A 154 -1.09 -14.12 -3.40
N ASP A 155 -2.07 -13.26 -3.14
CA ASP A 155 -2.62 -12.27 -4.08
C ASP A 155 -2.28 -10.84 -3.64
N ARG A 156 -1.12 -10.66 -3.01
CA ARG A 156 -0.68 -9.35 -2.50
C ARG A 156 -0.52 -8.32 -3.62
N ILE A 157 -0.68 -7.05 -3.26
CA ILE A 157 -0.32 -5.92 -4.11
C ILE A 157 1.10 -5.48 -3.72
N GLY A 158 2.02 -5.52 -4.69
CA GLY A 158 3.42 -5.12 -4.54
C GLY A 158 3.67 -3.66 -4.90
N ALA A 159 2.84 -3.08 -5.79
CA ALA A 159 2.97 -1.70 -6.21
C ALA A 159 1.62 -1.07 -6.58
N LEU A 160 1.60 0.25 -6.52
CA LEU A 160 0.43 1.10 -6.76
C LEU A 160 0.84 2.33 -7.56
N VAL A 161 0.03 2.68 -8.55
CA VAL A 161 0.03 3.99 -9.21
C VAL A 161 -1.27 4.71 -8.89
N LEU A 162 -1.16 5.96 -8.46
CA LEU A 162 -2.27 6.92 -8.41
C LEU A 162 -1.95 8.08 -9.35
N HIS A 163 -2.98 8.63 -9.99
CA HIS A 163 -2.86 9.80 -10.86
C HIS A 163 -4.05 10.73 -10.65
N CYS A 164 -3.82 12.01 -10.40
CA CYS A 164 -4.87 13.01 -10.28
C CYS A 164 -5.19 13.61 -11.65
N VAL A 165 -6.41 13.37 -12.13
CA VAL A 165 -6.95 14.00 -13.33
C VAL A 165 -7.63 15.32 -12.94
N ARG A 166 -8.41 15.28 -11.86
CA ARG A 166 -9.12 16.44 -11.30
C ARG A 166 -9.00 16.42 -9.78
N GLU A 167 -8.55 17.51 -9.20
CA GLU A 167 -8.50 17.67 -7.74
C GLU A 167 -9.85 18.16 -7.17
N ALA A 168 -10.02 18.01 -5.85
CA ALA A 168 -11.11 18.65 -5.12
C ALA A 168 -10.81 20.13 -4.83
N ASP A 169 -11.82 20.94 -4.55
CA ASP A 169 -11.62 22.35 -4.16
C ASP A 169 -10.97 22.43 -2.77
N GLU A 170 -11.54 21.72 -1.80
CA GLU A 170 -11.04 21.66 -0.43
C GLU A 170 -10.70 20.21 -0.04
N GLY A 171 -9.65 20.05 0.77
CA GLY A 171 -9.23 18.75 1.30
C GLY A 171 -8.73 17.79 0.23
N GLY A 172 -8.93 16.48 0.48
CA GLY A 172 -8.49 15.41 -0.42
C GLY A 172 -6.98 15.13 -0.39
N GLU A 173 -6.29 15.66 0.62
CA GLU A 173 -4.87 15.44 0.89
C GLU A 173 -4.63 13.97 1.23
N SER A 174 -3.54 13.40 0.71
CA SER A 174 -3.10 12.05 1.05
C SER A 174 -1.98 12.09 2.07
N GLY A 175 -2.13 11.35 3.16
CA GLY A 175 -1.03 10.97 4.04
C GLY A 175 -0.33 9.74 3.49
N LEU A 176 1.01 9.71 3.54
CA LEU A 176 1.85 8.64 3.02
C LEU A 176 2.90 8.26 4.07
N LEU A 177 3.09 6.97 4.31
CA LEU A 177 4.10 6.44 5.23
C LEU A 177 4.77 5.19 4.65
N ASP A 178 6.09 5.21 4.62
CA ASP A 178 6.89 4.03 4.23
C ASP A 178 6.66 2.89 5.24
N PRO A 179 6.24 1.69 4.80
CA PRO A 179 6.12 0.51 5.65
C PRO A 179 7.38 0.16 6.44
N GLU A 180 8.57 0.42 5.89
CA GLU A 180 9.84 0.18 6.57
C GLU A 180 10.09 1.18 7.71
N ILE A 181 9.56 2.40 7.61
CA ILE A 181 9.60 3.35 8.74
C ILE A 181 8.63 2.91 9.83
N ALA A 182 7.42 2.47 9.47
CA ALA A 182 6.48 1.92 10.44
C ALA A 182 7.08 0.70 11.17
N TYR A 183 7.77 -0.18 10.44
CA TYR A 183 8.52 -1.29 11.01
C TYR A 183 9.59 -0.83 12.00
N ILE A 184 10.41 0.16 11.63
CA ILE A 184 11.45 0.71 12.52
C ILE A 184 10.82 1.23 13.82
N ARG A 185 9.73 2.00 13.73
CA ARG A 185 9.07 2.53 14.93
C ARG A 185 8.55 1.44 15.84
N LEU A 186 7.89 0.43 15.28
CA LEU A 186 7.36 -0.70 16.04
C LEU A 186 8.49 -1.53 16.67
N ARG A 187 9.57 -1.81 15.94
CA ARG A 187 10.71 -2.58 16.47
C ARG A 187 11.52 -1.82 17.51
N ASP A 188 11.68 -0.52 17.35
CA ASP A 188 12.37 0.34 18.32
C ASP A 188 11.60 0.41 19.65
N GLU A 189 10.27 0.43 19.60
CA GLU A 189 9.42 0.40 20.79
C GLU A 189 9.46 -0.99 21.45
N ASN A 190 9.14 -2.04 20.70
CA ASN A 190 9.17 -3.41 21.20
C ASN A 190 9.31 -4.41 20.04
N PRO A 191 10.41 -5.20 19.95
CA PRO A 191 10.56 -6.21 18.90
C PRO A 191 9.45 -7.28 18.90
N ASP A 192 8.77 -7.52 20.03
CA ASP A 192 7.63 -8.44 20.09
C ASP A 192 6.43 -7.93 19.30
N PHE A 193 6.31 -6.61 19.08
CA PHE A 193 5.30 -6.06 18.17
C PHE A 193 5.52 -6.52 16.74
N ILE A 194 6.78 -6.63 16.31
CA ILE A 194 7.10 -7.18 14.99
C ILE A 194 6.82 -8.68 14.95
N ALA A 195 7.17 -9.42 15.99
CA ALA A 195 6.86 -10.85 16.07
C ALA A 195 5.35 -11.10 15.95
N ALA A 196 4.54 -10.29 16.65
CA ALA A 196 3.09 -10.31 16.57
C ALA A 196 2.57 -9.96 15.17
N PHE A 197 3.06 -8.87 14.56
CA PHE A 197 2.65 -8.45 13.22
C PHE A 197 3.13 -9.36 12.08
N MET A 198 4.21 -10.13 12.29
CA MET A 198 4.66 -11.16 11.35
C MET A 198 3.96 -12.51 11.54
N HIS A 199 3.14 -12.67 12.58
CA HIS A 199 2.41 -13.90 12.79
C HIS A 199 1.39 -14.15 11.68
N ALA A 200 1.29 -15.40 11.22
CA ALA A 200 0.42 -15.77 10.09
C ALA A 200 -1.08 -15.47 10.33
N GLU A 201 -1.48 -15.30 11.58
CA GLU A 201 -2.85 -15.04 12.00
C GLU A 201 -3.05 -13.63 12.58
N ALA A 202 -2.07 -12.73 12.45
CA ALA A 202 -2.08 -11.41 13.10
C ALA A 202 -3.36 -10.60 12.78
N MET A 203 -3.78 -10.59 11.52
CA MET A 203 -4.92 -9.80 11.05
C MET A 203 -5.86 -10.61 10.16
N THR A 204 -7.13 -10.68 10.54
CA THR A 204 -8.21 -11.30 9.78
C THR A 204 -9.19 -10.24 9.29
N ILE A 205 -9.43 -10.22 7.97
CA ILE A 205 -10.54 -9.49 7.36
C ILE A 205 -11.68 -10.50 7.19
N PRO A 206 -12.82 -10.34 7.89
CA PRO A 206 -13.94 -11.28 7.83
C PRO A 206 -14.47 -11.48 6.40
N ALA A 207 -15.29 -12.52 6.23
CA ALA A 207 -16.01 -12.72 4.99
C ALA A 207 -16.88 -11.50 4.64
N ASN A 208 -17.08 -11.25 3.36
CA ASN A 208 -17.99 -10.22 2.89
C ASN A 208 -18.91 -10.79 1.82
N VAL A 209 -20.22 -10.59 1.97
CA VAL A 209 -21.20 -10.86 0.92
C VAL A 209 -21.26 -9.62 0.02
N GLU A 210 -21.06 -9.81 -1.28
CA GLU A 210 -21.22 -8.77 -2.29
C GLU A 210 -22.69 -8.65 -2.71
N ASP A 211 -23.07 -7.51 -3.29
CA ASP A 211 -24.46 -7.22 -3.70
C ASP A 211 -25.00 -8.22 -4.75
N ASN A 212 -24.12 -8.91 -5.47
CA ASN A 212 -24.45 -9.96 -6.44
C ASN A 212 -24.59 -11.36 -5.79
N GLY A 213 -24.55 -11.45 -4.46
CA GLY A 213 -24.62 -12.70 -3.68
C GLY A 213 -23.31 -13.48 -3.58
N LYS A 214 -22.21 -13.04 -4.24
CA LYS A 214 -20.91 -13.70 -4.10
C LYS A 214 -20.31 -13.44 -2.72
N VAL A 215 -19.75 -14.48 -2.12
CA VAL A 215 -19.08 -14.38 -0.82
C VAL A 215 -17.56 -14.34 -1.02
N ARG A 216 -16.94 -13.23 -0.63
CA ARG A 216 -15.49 -13.19 -0.41
C ARG A 216 -15.21 -13.88 0.91
N ALA A 217 -14.42 -14.95 0.89
CA ALA A 217 -14.01 -15.68 2.09
C ALA A 217 -13.22 -14.77 3.06
N PRO A 218 -13.13 -15.14 4.36
CA PRO A 218 -12.24 -14.47 5.29
C PRO A 218 -10.79 -14.50 4.76
N SER A 219 -10.05 -13.43 5.01
CA SER A 219 -8.64 -13.30 4.64
C SER A 219 -7.81 -13.07 5.89
N THR A 220 -7.09 -14.10 6.31
CA THR A 220 -6.20 -14.10 7.46
C THR A 220 -4.75 -14.08 7.00
N GLY A 221 -3.92 -13.26 7.64
CA GLY A 221 -2.52 -13.15 7.27
C GLY A 221 -1.74 -12.24 8.22
N PRO A 222 -0.40 -12.22 8.05
CA PRO A 222 0.45 -11.28 8.76
C PRO A 222 0.20 -9.84 8.28
N VAL A 223 0.53 -8.88 9.16
CA VAL A 223 0.62 -7.46 8.80
C VAL A 223 1.92 -7.20 8.07
N PHE A 224 3.04 -7.75 8.55
CA PHE A 224 4.35 -7.65 7.89
C PHE A 224 4.79 -8.99 7.33
N ALA A 225 5.27 -8.99 6.10
CA ALA A 225 5.84 -10.18 5.48
C ALA A 225 7.08 -9.82 4.66
N VAL A 226 8.18 -10.55 4.88
CA VAL A 226 9.38 -10.45 4.05
C VAL A 226 9.17 -11.30 2.80
N ASP A 227 9.32 -10.69 1.63
CA ASP A 227 9.28 -11.43 0.37
C ASP A 227 10.53 -12.33 0.27
N PRO A 228 10.40 -13.65 0.20
CA PRO A 228 11.54 -14.55 0.17
C PRO A 228 12.39 -14.43 -1.11
N ARG A 229 11.87 -13.80 -2.17
CA ARG A 229 12.60 -13.59 -3.44
C ARG A 229 13.48 -12.34 -3.42
N THR A 230 13.02 -11.28 -2.76
CA THR A 230 13.66 -9.95 -2.79
C THR A 230 14.26 -9.58 -1.42
N GLY A 231 13.83 -10.23 -0.35
CA GLY A 231 14.19 -9.85 1.02
C GLY A 231 13.54 -8.54 1.46
N LYS A 232 12.61 -7.98 0.69
CA LYS A 232 11.92 -6.71 1.02
C LYS A 232 10.71 -6.93 1.89
N LEU A 233 10.48 -5.98 2.80
CA LEU A 233 9.30 -5.94 3.65
C LEU A 233 8.07 -5.52 2.83
N ASN A 234 6.96 -6.22 3.05
CA ASN A 234 5.64 -5.84 2.57
C ASN A 234 4.71 -5.66 3.76
N MET A 235 3.73 -4.78 3.60
CA MET A 235 2.73 -4.51 4.63
C MET A 235 1.31 -4.68 4.11
N ARG A 236 0.50 -5.36 4.91
CA ARG A 236 -0.93 -5.57 4.72
C ARG A 236 -1.65 -4.99 5.94
N TYR A 237 -2.29 -3.83 5.78
CA TYR A 237 -2.88 -3.14 6.93
C TYR A 237 -4.12 -2.33 6.57
N SER A 238 -5.00 -2.16 7.54
CA SER A 238 -6.11 -1.21 7.51
C SER A 238 -6.41 -0.75 8.94
N ALA A 239 -6.62 0.55 9.11
CA ALA A 239 -7.04 1.16 10.38
C ALA A 239 -8.57 1.25 10.50
N ARG A 240 -9.32 0.52 9.67
CA ARG A 240 -10.79 0.50 9.78
C ARG A 240 -11.18 -0.18 11.09
N GLY A 241 -11.82 0.56 11.98
CA GLY A 241 -12.28 0.04 13.28
C GLY A 241 -13.42 -0.98 13.19
N ARG A 242 -14.05 -1.14 12.01
CA ARG A 242 -15.05 -2.17 11.73
C ARG A 242 -14.49 -3.17 10.73
N ASN A 243 -14.85 -4.44 10.90
CA ASN A 243 -14.52 -5.53 9.99
C ASN A 243 -13.02 -5.87 9.89
N ILE A 244 -12.31 -5.76 11.02
CA ILE A 244 -10.97 -6.33 11.22
C ILE A 244 -11.01 -7.09 12.55
N VAL A 245 -10.54 -8.33 12.53
CA VAL A 245 -10.35 -9.17 13.72
C VAL A 245 -8.85 -9.35 13.88
N TRP A 246 -8.32 -8.83 14.98
CA TRP A 246 -6.92 -9.01 15.36
C TRP A 246 -6.75 -10.32 16.12
N ARG A 247 -5.55 -10.91 16.06
CA ARG A 247 -5.21 -12.02 16.95
C ARG A 247 -5.34 -11.57 18.40
N ASP A 248 -6.01 -12.38 19.20
CA ASP A 248 -6.32 -12.06 20.60
C ASP A 248 -5.15 -12.41 21.51
N ASP A 249 -4.10 -11.61 21.44
CA ASP A 249 -2.94 -11.68 22.31
C ASP A 249 -2.44 -10.26 22.68
N PRO A 250 -1.82 -10.10 23.87
CA PRO A 250 -1.41 -8.78 24.35
C PRO A 250 -0.49 -8.03 23.39
N ASP A 251 0.47 -8.73 22.78
CA ASP A 251 1.47 -8.09 21.91
C ASP A 251 0.86 -7.60 20.59
N THR A 252 -0.04 -8.38 19.97
CA THR A 252 -0.76 -7.92 18.78
C THR A 252 -1.61 -6.68 19.09
N LEU A 253 -2.38 -6.70 20.18
CA LEU A 253 -3.24 -5.58 20.54
C LEU A 253 -2.44 -4.31 20.89
N ALA A 254 -1.32 -4.48 21.61
CA ALA A 254 -0.40 -3.39 21.91
C ALA A 254 0.25 -2.82 20.64
N ALA A 255 0.70 -3.68 19.71
CA ALA A 255 1.26 -3.26 18.43
C ALA A 255 0.23 -2.51 17.55
N VAL A 256 -1.02 -2.96 17.53
CA VAL A 256 -2.13 -2.26 16.83
C VAL A 256 -2.35 -0.87 17.44
N HIS A 257 -2.41 -0.77 18.77
CA HIS A 257 -2.59 0.49 19.46
C HIS A 257 -1.42 1.45 19.20
N PHE A 258 -0.18 0.96 19.27
CA PHE A 258 1.02 1.76 19.03
C PHE A 258 1.10 2.26 17.57
N LEU A 259 0.83 1.39 16.59
CA LEU A 259 0.77 1.84 15.19
C LEU A 259 -0.35 2.88 15.00
N ALA A 260 -1.52 2.67 15.60
CA ALA A 260 -2.62 3.63 15.51
C ALA A 260 -2.25 4.99 16.12
N SER A 261 -1.48 5.02 17.22
CA SER A 261 -1.03 6.27 17.85
C SER A 261 -0.05 7.03 16.97
N ILE A 262 0.91 6.35 16.32
CA ILE A 262 1.82 6.97 15.33
C ILE A 262 1.01 7.61 14.19
N LEU A 263 0.06 6.85 13.65
CA LEU A 263 -0.76 7.29 12.51
C LEU A 263 -1.72 8.43 12.85
N ALA A 264 -2.13 8.57 14.11
CA ALA A 264 -3.00 9.62 14.61
C ALA A 264 -2.22 10.89 15.00
N ASN A 265 -1.13 10.73 15.75
CA ASN A 265 -0.34 11.84 16.29
C ASN A 265 0.67 12.40 15.27
N GLY A 266 1.02 11.63 14.25
CA GLY A 266 2.00 11.99 13.25
C GLY A 266 3.39 11.40 13.54
N ASP A 267 4.21 11.37 12.49
CA ASP A 267 5.64 11.11 12.53
C ASP A 267 6.29 12.06 11.52
N ARG A 268 7.54 12.46 11.73
CA ARG A 268 8.27 13.30 10.79
C ARG A 268 8.37 12.70 9.38
N TYR A 269 8.22 11.39 9.26
CA TYR A 269 8.22 10.64 8.00
C TYR A 269 6.81 10.34 7.46
N ILE A 270 5.76 10.91 8.07
CA ILE A 270 4.43 10.97 7.46
C ILE A 270 4.37 12.18 6.55
N PHE A 271 4.35 11.92 5.25
CA PHE A 271 4.25 12.94 4.22
C PHE A 271 2.79 13.24 3.90
N ARG A 272 2.47 14.52 3.71
CA ARG A 272 1.12 15.01 3.42
C ARG A 272 1.15 15.76 2.10
N HIS A 273 0.36 15.32 1.13
CA HIS A 273 0.34 15.92 -0.20
C HIS A 273 -1.06 15.92 -0.82
N LYS A 274 -1.48 17.09 -1.31
CA LYS A 274 -2.66 17.22 -2.18
C LYS A 274 -2.19 17.19 -3.62
N PHE A 275 -2.51 16.12 -4.34
CA PHE A 275 -2.14 15.98 -5.74
C PHE A 275 -2.90 16.99 -6.60
N ALA A 276 -2.15 17.80 -7.35
CA ALA A 276 -2.69 18.64 -8.41
C ALA A 276 -2.94 17.81 -9.68
N PRO A 277 -3.78 18.28 -10.63
CA PRO A 277 -3.93 17.66 -11.93
C PRO A 277 -2.58 17.41 -12.63
N GLY A 278 -2.36 16.19 -13.12
CA GLY A 278 -1.08 15.76 -13.70
C GLY A 278 -0.08 15.19 -12.70
N GLN A 279 -0.32 15.31 -11.39
CA GLN A 279 0.50 14.68 -10.37
C GLN A 279 -0.01 13.28 -9.99
N GLY A 280 0.90 12.45 -9.48
CA GLY A 280 0.53 11.13 -9.00
C GLY A 280 1.55 10.51 -8.06
N LEU A 281 1.18 9.37 -7.50
CA LEU A 281 2.03 8.53 -6.65
C LEU A 281 2.43 7.29 -7.43
N ILE A 282 3.70 6.93 -7.40
CA ILE A 282 4.19 5.59 -7.72
C ILE A 282 4.88 5.03 -6.48
N CYS A 283 4.47 3.86 -6.02
CA CYS A 283 5.01 3.31 -4.78
C CYS A 283 4.94 1.80 -4.72
N ASN A 284 5.75 1.23 -3.83
CA ASN A 284 5.72 -0.16 -3.42
C ASN A 284 4.64 -0.41 -2.35
N ASN A 285 3.40 -0.04 -2.68
CA ASN A 285 2.19 -0.20 -1.85
C ASN A 285 2.35 0.32 -0.40
N VAL A 286 2.76 1.58 -0.26
CA VAL A 286 2.97 2.23 1.04
C VAL A 286 1.67 2.41 1.82
N LEU A 287 1.78 2.60 3.14
CA LEU A 287 0.63 3.02 3.96
C LEU A 287 0.16 4.39 3.50
N HIS A 288 -1.15 4.53 3.29
CA HIS A 288 -1.73 5.79 2.88
C HIS A 288 -3.14 6.00 3.42
N ASN A 289 -3.53 7.27 3.51
CA ASN A 289 -4.88 7.68 3.87
C ASN A 289 -5.35 8.82 2.95
N ARG A 290 -6.55 9.33 3.20
CA ARG A 290 -7.04 10.56 2.57
C ARG A 290 -7.89 11.34 3.56
N THR A 291 -7.70 12.66 3.63
CA THR A 291 -8.66 13.52 4.33
C THR A 291 -10.02 13.51 3.61
N GLY A 292 -11.06 13.96 4.30
CA GLY A 292 -12.32 14.33 3.61
C GLY A 292 -12.08 15.45 2.60
N PHE A 293 -13.00 15.63 1.68
CA PHE A 293 -12.90 16.67 0.65
C PHE A 293 -14.26 17.22 0.23
N LYS A 294 -14.26 18.37 -0.44
CA LYS A 294 -15.43 18.94 -1.11
C LYS A 294 -15.16 19.08 -2.60
N ASN A 295 -16.08 18.56 -3.41
CA ASN A 295 -16.01 18.74 -4.86
C ASN A 295 -16.35 20.18 -5.26
N PRO A 296 -15.89 20.62 -6.45
CA PRO A 296 -16.35 21.87 -7.04
C PRO A 296 -17.87 21.93 -7.13
N ALA A 297 -18.41 23.14 -6.95
CA ALA A 297 -19.84 23.37 -7.15
C ALA A 297 -20.24 22.96 -8.59
N ALA A 298 -21.41 22.33 -8.75
CA ALA A 298 -21.86 21.82 -10.06
C ALA A 298 -21.86 22.91 -11.16
N LEU A 299 -22.14 24.16 -10.77
CA LEU A 299 -22.14 25.33 -11.67
C LEU A 299 -20.75 25.72 -12.19
N SER A 300 -19.67 25.23 -11.58
CA SER A 300 -18.29 25.54 -12.01
C SER A 300 -17.87 24.83 -13.30
N GLY A 301 -18.60 23.80 -13.74
CA GLY A 301 -18.27 23.01 -14.93
C GLY A 301 -17.00 22.14 -14.80
N ARG A 302 -16.27 22.18 -13.67
CA ARG A 302 -15.00 21.48 -13.47
C ARG A 302 -15.12 19.97 -13.23
N GLY A 303 -16.31 19.46 -12.97
CA GLY A 303 -16.54 18.07 -12.60
C GLY A 303 -16.06 17.71 -11.20
N ASN A 304 -16.37 16.49 -10.73
CA ASN A 304 -15.93 16.01 -9.44
C ASN A 304 -14.43 15.63 -9.45
N ARG A 305 -13.84 15.53 -8.26
CA ARG A 305 -12.50 14.98 -8.05
C ARG A 305 -12.40 13.61 -8.70
N LEU A 306 -11.37 13.42 -9.54
CA LEU A 306 -11.09 12.17 -10.24
C LEU A 306 -9.62 11.79 -10.08
N LEU A 307 -9.38 10.61 -9.51
CA LEU A 307 -8.08 9.94 -9.57
C LEU A 307 -8.18 8.63 -10.34
N TYR A 308 -7.17 8.30 -11.12
CA TYR A 308 -6.96 6.95 -11.61
C TYR A 308 -6.05 6.16 -10.69
N ARG A 309 -6.38 4.89 -10.53
CA ARG A 309 -5.61 3.96 -9.71
C ARG A 309 -5.34 2.66 -10.46
N LEU A 310 -4.08 2.23 -10.41
CA LEU A 310 -3.61 0.96 -10.94
C LEU A 310 -2.88 0.22 -9.84
N ARG A 311 -3.14 -1.08 -9.70
CA ARG A 311 -2.52 -1.93 -8.68
C ARG A 311 -1.85 -3.11 -9.33
N TYR A 312 -0.71 -3.51 -8.79
CA TYR A 312 0.13 -4.55 -9.38
C TYR A 312 0.55 -5.54 -8.29
N PRO A 313 0.55 -6.85 -8.57
CA PRO A 313 1.18 -7.84 -7.70
C PRO A 313 2.71 -7.71 -7.72
N GLU A 314 3.24 -7.07 -8.75
CA GLU A 314 4.65 -6.76 -8.93
C GLU A 314 5.08 -5.62 -8.02
N ARG A 315 6.32 -5.68 -7.57
CA ARG A 315 7.04 -4.55 -6.99
C ARG A 315 7.74 -3.79 -8.13
N ILE A 316 7.99 -2.50 -7.94
CA ILE A 316 8.71 -1.69 -8.93
C ILE A 316 10.08 -2.33 -9.23
N ALA A 317 10.39 -2.50 -10.51
CA ALA A 317 11.65 -3.12 -10.93
C ALA A 317 12.86 -2.36 -10.38
N GLY A 318 13.86 -3.11 -9.92
CA GLY A 318 15.05 -2.55 -9.30
C GLY A 318 14.88 -2.09 -7.85
N THR A 319 13.69 -2.20 -7.23
CA THR A 319 13.47 -1.84 -5.81
C THR A 319 13.33 -3.05 -4.88
N GLY A 320 13.48 -4.24 -5.45
CA GLY A 320 13.61 -5.53 -4.76
C GLY A 320 14.99 -5.74 -4.16
#